data_AF-A0A6A4IKS9-F1
#
_entry.id   AF-A0A6A4IKS9-F1
#
_cell.length_a   1.000
_cell.length_b   1.000
_cell.length_c   1.000
_cell.angle_alpha   90.00
_cell.angle_beta   90.00
_cell.angle_gamma   90.00
#
_symmetry.space_group_name_H-M   'P 1'
#
loop_
_entity.id
_entity.type
_entity.pdbx_description
1 polymer ?
#
loop_
_entity_poly.entity_id
_entity_poly.type
_entity_poly.pdbx_seq_one_letter_code
_entity_poly.pdbx_strand_id
1 'polypeptide(L)'
;MVVTLEEVTVLARQYYSLDPEFALIAFNMEQILQSNKGGYVITKRKDVRQIAQRLRELNVDVLNFIIRCLESGEHVVPSTEEEKKCYRLINDIDGVSGKVEGSTTSKKQMCNKVWALIAKLGSPSWFITMSPADVKHPLCLHFSDTNEEYHPDIILPEDIRKQLIAQNPIAAARFFHVICEAFIKHVLGVGTSHDGLY
;
A
#
# COMPACT_ATOMS: atom_id res chain seq x y z
N MET A 1 30.43 9.06 3.99
CA MET A 1 29.77 7.92 4.64
C MET A 1 28.29 8.06 4.36
N VAL A 2 27.82 7.50 3.25
CA VAL A 2 26.41 7.59 2.84
C VAL A 2 25.70 6.47 3.57
N VAL A 3 25.08 6.80 4.69
CA VAL A 3 24.17 5.87 5.37
C VAL A 3 22.99 5.67 4.42
N THR A 4 22.83 4.45 3.94
CA THR A 4 21.74 4.09 3.04
C THR A 4 20.41 4.06 3.82
N LEU A 5 19.28 4.34 3.17
CA LEU A 5 17.95 4.34 3.80
C LEU A 5 17.63 2.99 4.48
N GLU A 6 18.19 1.89 3.97
CA GLU A 6 18.12 0.55 4.57
C GLU A 6 18.81 0.49 5.94
N GLU A 7 19.99 1.09 6.10
CA GLU A 7 20.71 1.10 7.38
C GLU A 7 19.98 1.92 8.45
N VAL A 8 19.32 3.02 8.06
CA VAL A 8 18.48 3.82 8.99
C VAL A 8 17.20 3.08 9.36
N THR A 9 16.55 2.38 8.42
CA THR A 9 15.34 1.58 8.74
C THR A 9 15.66 0.33 9.55
N VAL A 10 16.81 -0.30 9.32
CA VAL A 10 17.25 -1.48 10.08
C VAL A 10 17.64 -1.09 11.51
N LEU A 11 18.36 0.02 11.71
CA LEU A 11 18.70 0.51 13.05
C LEU A 11 17.49 1.09 13.79
N ALA A 12 16.58 1.79 13.11
CA ALA A 12 15.34 2.26 13.73
C ALA A 12 14.38 1.11 14.08
N ARG A 13 14.37 0.02 13.30
CA ARG A 13 13.56 -1.19 13.57
C ARG A 13 13.84 -1.83 14.92
N GLN A 14 15.03 -1.70 15.48
CA GLN A 14 15.38 -2.38 16.73
C GLN A 14 15.05 -1.54 17.98
N TYR A 15 15.09 -0.21 17.87
CA TYR A 15 14.82 0.71 18.98
C TYR A 15 13.37 1.22 19.02
N TYR A 16 12.68 1.28 17.88
CA TYR A 16 11.28 1.74 17.76
C TYR A 16 10.30 0.60 17.45
N SER A 17 10.73 -0.67 17.56
CA SER A 17 9.91 -1.87 17.30
C SER A 17 8.64 -1.96 18.14
N LEU A 18 8.70 -1.42 19.36
CA LEU A 18 7.65 -1.49 20.37
C LEU A 18 6.75 -0.24 20.38
N ASP A 19 7.11 0.79 19.61
CA ASP A 19 6.31 2.00 19.51
C ASP A 19 5.12 1.73 18.57
N PRO A 20 3.87 1.79 19.07
CA PRO A 20 2.70 1.46 18.28
C PRO A 20 2.44 2.46 17.15
N GLU A 21 2.91 3.70 17.27
CA GLU A 21 2.80 4.73 16.24
C GLU A 21 3.89 4.63 15.16
N PHE A 22 5.03 3.99 15.45
CA PHE A 22 6.16 3.93 14.54
C PHE A 22 5.81 3.40 13.15
N ALA A 23 5.00 2.34 13.05
CA ALA A 23 4.60 1.78 11.76
C ALA A 23 3.83 2.80 10.90
N LEU A 24 2.94 3.57 11.53
CA LEU A 24 2.17 4.62 10.86
C LEU A 24 3.07 5.80 10.46
N ILE A 25 3.95 6.25 11.37
CA ILE A 25 4.87 7.36 11.10
C ILE A 25 5.85 6.99 9.98
N ALA A 26 6.45 5.81 10.03
CA ALA A 26 7.37 5.31 9.01
C ALA A 26 6.69 5.21 7.65
N PHE A 27 5.45 4.68 7.61
CA PHE A 27 4.64 4.64 6.39
C PHE A 27 4.37 6.04 5.84
N ASN A 28 3.94 6.99 6.69
CA ASN A 28 3.69 8.37 6.29
C ASN A 28 4.95 9.05 5.76
N MET A 29 6.10 8.85 6.42
CA MET A 29 7.39 9.37 5.98
C MET A 29 7.76 8.82 4.60
N GLU A 30 7.58 7.51 4.37
CA GLU A 30 7.81 6.89 3.07
C GLU A 30 6.88 7.47 2.01
N GLN A 31 5.59 7.66 2.31
CA GLN A 31 4.65 8.29 1.38
C GLN A 31 5.05 9.74 1.03
N ILE A 32 5.52 10.53 2.00
CA ILE A 32 6.02 11.89 1.77
C ILE A 32 7.27 11.85 0.88
N LEU A 33 8.22 10.94 1.15
CA LEU A 33 9.42 10.76 0.34
C LEU A 33 9.09 10.34 -1.10
N GLN A 34 8.17 9.40 -1.29
CA GLN A 34 7.70 8.98 -2.60
C GLN A 34 6.98 10.12 -3.34
N SER A 35 6.17 10.90 -2.63
CA SER A 35 5.50 12.08 -3.17
C SER A 35 6.52 13.12 -3.65
N ASN A 36 7.57 13.39 -2.86
CA ASN A 36 8.64 14.32 -3.23
C ASN A 36 9.43 13.82 -4.45
N LYS A 37 9.78 12.52 -4.50
CA LYS A 37 10.42 11.90 -5.66
C LYS A 37 9.53 12.00 -6.91
N GLY A 38 8.23 11.71 -6.77
CA GLY A 38 7.23 11.82 -7.84
C GLY A 38 7.10 13.24 -8.37
N GLY A 39 7.01 14.22 -7.47
CA GLY A 39 6.98 15.65 -7.78
C GLY A 39 8.23 16.12 -8.50
N TYR A 40 9.42 15.69 -8.07
CA TYR A 40 10.69 16.04 -8.74
C TYR A 40 10.79 15.51 -10.18
N VAL A 41 10.29 14.30 -10.44
CA VAL A 41 10.24 13.77 -11.81
C VAL A 41 9.26 14.57 -12.68
N ILE A 42 8.23 15.15 -12.07
CA ILE A 42 7.22 15.94 -12.77
C ILE A 42 7.70 17.36 -13.03
N THR A 43 8.41 18.02 -12.10
CA THR A 43 9.01 19.34 -12.34
C THR A 43 10.03 19.35 -13.48
N LYS A 44 10.56 18.18 -13.85
CA LYS A 44 11.40 17.98 -15.05
C LYS A 44 10.63 17.76 -16.36
N ARG A 45 9.31 17.58 -16.32
CA ARG A 45 8.49 17.46 -17.54
C ARG A 45 8.42 18.81 -18.25
N LYS A 46 8.44 18.76 -19.58
CA LYS A 46 8.31 19.97 -20.43
C LYS A 46 6.99 20.71 -20.21
N ASP A 47 5.99 20.02 -19.69
CA ASP A 47 4.61 20.51 -19.58
C ASP A 47 4.31 21.22 -18.26
N VAL A 48 5.25 21.30 -17.31
CA VAL A 48 5.02 21.92 -15.98
C VAL A 48 4.56 23.36 -16.09
N ARG A 49 5.12 24.12 -17.03
CA ARG A 49 4.69 25.50 -17.29
C ARG A 49 3.24 25.55 -17.77
N GLN A 50 2.83 24.59 -18.60
CA GLN A 50 1.46 24.50 -19.08
C GLN A 50 0.50 24.08 -17.97
N ILE A 51 0.89 23.16 -17.08
CA ILE A 51 0.10 22.77 -15.91
C ILE A 51 -0.09 23.98 -14.98
N ALA A 52 0.97 24.73 -14.69
CA ALA A 52 0.90 25.94 -13.87
C ALA A 52 0.05 27.06 -14.52
N GLN A 53 0.05 27.14 -15.85
CA GLN A 53 -0.83 28.04 -16.58
C GLN A 53 -2.30 27.60 -16.49
N ARG A 54 -2.58 26.31 -16.72
CA ARG A 54 -3.93 25.73 -16.54
C ARG A 54 -4.48 25.94 -15.14
N LEU A 55 -3.63 25.81 -14.12
CA LEU A 55 -4.00 26.05 -12.72
C LEU A 55 -4.40 27.52 -12.49
N ARG A 56 -3.71 28.47 -13.14
CA ARG A 56 -4.04 29.91 -13.05
C ARG A 56 -5.30 30.29 -13.83
N GLU A 57 -5.54 29.65 -14.96
CA GLU A 57 -6.69 29.92 -15.83
C GLU A 57 -7.95 29.14 -15.41
N LEU A 58 -7.87 28.38 -14.32
CA LEU A 58 -8.97 27.53 -13.86
C LEU A 58 -10.12 28.38 -13.30
N ASN A 59 -11.34 28.09 -13.77
CA ASN A 59 -12.53 28.67 -13.18
C ASN A 59 -12.89 27.89 -11.90
N VAL A 60 -12.74 28.56 -10.74
CA VAL A 60 -12.97 27.99 -9.42
C VAL A 60 -14.45 27.64 -9.19
N ASP A 61 -15.38 28.40 -9.78
CA ASP A 61 -16.82 28.14 -9.63
C ASP A 61 -17.21 26.83 -10.33
N VAL A 62 -16.65 26.58 -11.52
CA VAL A 62 -16.84 25.31 -12.24
C VAL A 62 -16.22 24.15 -11.47
N LEU A 63 -15.05 24.35 -10.86
CA LEU A 63 -14.43 23.33 -10.01
C LEU A 63 -15.31 22.98 -8.80
N ASN A 64 -15.83 24.00 -8.10
CA ASN A 64 -16.74 23.81 -6.97
C ASN A 64 -18.04 23.10 -7.36
N PHE A 65 -18.58 23.42 -8.54
CA PHE A 65 -19.72 22.71 -9.10
C PHE A 65 -19.40 21.23 -9.32
N ILE A 66 -18.28 20.90 -9.96
CA ILE A 66 -17.84 19.52 -10.18
C ILE A 66 -17.65 18.79 -8.85
N ILE A 67 -17.03 19.42 -7.85
CA ILE A 67 -16.84 18.83 -6.51
C ILE A 67 -18.19 18.45 -5.89
N ARG A 68 -19.19 19.34 -5.92
CA ARG A 68 -20.53 19.07 -5.38
C ARG A 68 -21.22 17.90 -6.07
N CYS A 69 -21.13 17.81 -7.39
CA CYS A 69 -21.70 16.69 -8.14
C CYS A 69 -20.97 15.36 -7.83
N LEU A 70 -19.65 15.40 -7.65
CA LEU A 70 -18.90 14.20 -7.25
C LEU A 70 -19.24 13.77 -5.82
N GLU A 71 -19.45 14.71 -4.90
CA GLU A 71 -19.89 14.43 -3.53
C GLU A 71 -21.31 13.83 -3.47
N SER A 72 -22.22 14.23 -4.38
CA SER A 72 -23.55 13.62 -4.50
C SER A 72 -23.54 12.23 -5.15
N GLY A 73 -22.38 11.77 -5.64
CA GLY A 73 -22.23 10.49 -6.33
C GLY A 73 -22.70 10.52 -7.79
N GLU A 74 -22.94 11.70 -8.36
CA GLU A 74 -23.33 11.84 -9.76
C GLU A 74 -22.15 11.58 -10.70
N HIS A 75 -22.40 10.82 -11.77
CA HIS A 75 -21.42 10.62 -12.82
C HIS A 75 -21.38 11.82 -13.76
N VAL A 76 -20.48 12.76 -13.48
CA VAL A 76 -20.31 13.97 -14.31
C VAL A 76 -19.47 13.63 -15.55
N VAL A 77 -20.11 13.63 -16.72
CA VAL A 77 -19.39 13.64 -18.00
C VAL A 77 -19.08 15.10 -18.37
N PRO A 78 -17.80 15.50 -18.47
CA PRO A 78 -17.47 16.88 -18.81
C PRO A 78 -17.97 17.23 -20.21
N SER A 79 -18.91 18.15 -20.26
CA SER A 79 -19.61 18.61 -21.46
C SER A 79 -19.07 19.96 -21.94
N THR A 80 -18.78 20.86 -20.99
CA THR A 80 -18.25 22.20 -21.28
C THR A 80 -16.73 22.19 -21.42
N GLU A 81 -16.17 23.18 -22.13
CA GLU A 81 -14.71 23.29 -22.28
C GLU A 81 -14.02 23.59 -20.95
N GLU A 82 -14.69 24.32 -20.07
CA GLU A 82 -14.26 24.65 -18.71
C GLU A 82 -14.22 23.40 -17.82
N GLU A 83 -15.24 22.54 -17.89
CA GLU A 83 -15.24 21.24 -17.22
C GLU A 83 -14.09 20.36 -17.74
N LYS A 84 -13.92 20.28 -19.06
CA LYS A 84 -12.80 19.52 -19.66
C LYS A 84 -11.44 20.06 -19.23
N LYS A 85 -11.29 21.36 -19.00
CA LYS A 85 -10.05 21.95 -18.45
C LYS A 85 -9.83 21.49 -17.01
N CYS A 86 -10.88 21.46 -16.18
CA CYS A 86 -10.81 20.95 -14.81
C CYS A 86 -10.39 19.48 -14.78
N TYR A 87 -11.04 18.62 -15.58
CA TYR A 87 -10.69 17.20 -15.66
C TYR A 87 -9.28 16.95 -16.22
N ARG A 88 -8.81 17.77 -17.17
CA ARG A 88 -7.42 17.71 -17.65
C ARG A 88 -6.43 18.02 -16.53
N LEU A 89 -6.70 19.06 -15.73
CA LEU A 89 -5.86 19.40 -14.58
C LEU A 89 -5.84 18.28 -13.53
N ILE A 90 -7.00 17.68 -13.23
CA ILE A 90 -7.07 16.52 -12.32
C ILE A 90 -6.21 15.37 -12.84
N ASN A 91 -6.29 15.05 -14.13
CA ASN A 91 -5.44 14.02 -14.74
C ASN A 91 -3.94 14.36 -14.69
N ASP A 92 -3.58 15.62 -14.87
CA ASP A 92 -2.19 16.09 -14.75
C ASP A 92 -1.64 15.85 -13.33
N ILE A 93 -2.48 16.11 -12.31
CA ILE A 93 -2.16 15.92 -10.89
C ILE A 93 -2.18 14.45 -10.50
N ASP A 94 -3.12 13.66 -11.00
CA ASP A 94 -3.20 12.21 -10.76
C ASP A 94 -1.93 11.50 -11.24
N GLY A 95 -1.29 12.00 -12.30
CA GLY A 95 0.03 11.53 -12.73
C GLY A 95 1.12 11.61 -11.65
N VAL A 96 0.98 12.53 -10.69
CA VAL A 96 1.84 12.66 -9.50
C VAL A 96 1.46 11.59 -8.47
N SER A 97 0.17 11.55 -8.12
CA SER A 97 -0.37 10.70 -7.06
C SER A 97 -0.21 9.21 -7.36
N GLY A 98 -0.24 8.80 -8.64
CA GLY A 98 -0.06 7.41 -9.04
C GLY A 98 1.30 6.80 -8.70
N LYS A 99 2.32 7.63 -8.41
CA LYS A 99 3.65 7.17 -7.99
C LYS A 99 3.80 6.96 -6.49
N VAL A 100 2.80 7.39 -5.71
CA VAL A 100 2.77 7.21 -4.26
C VAL A 100 2.05 5.91 -3.96
N GLU A 101 2.74 4.99 -3.31
CA GLU A 101 2.18 3.70 -2.94
C GLU A 101 1.01 3.89 -1.96
N GLY A 102 -0.06 3.12 -2.16
CA GLY A 102 -1.29 3.21 -1.37
C GLY A 102 -2.21 4.39 -1.71
N SER A 103 -1.82 5.30 -2.62
CA SER A 103 -2.71 6.38 -3.08
C SER A 103 -3.92 5.85 -3.85
N THR A 104 -4.98 6.66 -3.94
CA THR A 104 -6.18 6.33 -4.73
C THR A 104 -5.83 6.04 -6.19
N THR A 105 -4.92 6.81 -6.76
CA THR A 105 -4.48 6.63 -8.15
C THR A 105 -3.64 5.36 -8.31
N SER A 106 -2.76 5.05 -7.36
CA SER A 106 -1.98 3.79 -7.38
C SER A 106 -2.89 2.56 -7.30
N LYS A 107 -3.91 2.60 -6.43
CA LYS A 107 -4.94 1.56 -6.33
C LYS A 107 -5.69 1.37 -7.67
N LYS A 108 -6.13 2.47 -8.29
CA LYS A 108 -6.77 2.43 -9.61
C LYS A 108 -5.85 1.83 -10.68
N GLN A 109 -4.57 2.17 -10.69
CA GLN A 109 -3.59 1.61 -11.61
C GLN A 109 -3.38 0.11 -11.39
N MET A 110 -3.35 -0.36 -10.14
CA MET A 110 -3.27 -1.80 -9.84
C MET A 110 -4.50 -2.55 -10.34
N CYS A 111 -5.71 -2.01 -10.13
CA CYS A 111 -6.93 -2.60 -10.69
C CYS A 111 -6.85 -2.67 -12.23
N ASN A 112 -6.42 -1.59 -12.89
CA ASN A 112 -6.25 -1.57 -14.34
C ASN A 112 -5.22 -2.60 -14.82
N LYS A 113 -4.14 -2.85 -14.07
CA LYS A 113 -3.19 -3.92 -14.38
C LYS A 113 -3.84 -5.30 -14.27
N VAL A 114 -4.64 -5.55 -13.24
CA VAL A 114 -5.41 -6.80 -13.10
C VAL A 114 -6.36 -6.98 -14.28
N TRP A 115 -7.12 -5.94 -14.66
CA TRP A 115 -7.99 -5.98 -15.84
C TRP A 115 -7.22 -6.26 -17.13
N ALA A 116 -6.05 -5.64 -17.32
CA ALA A 116 -5.20 -5.89 -18.47
C ALA A 116 -4.66 -7.33 -18.50
N LEU A 117 -4.32 -7.90 -17.33
CA LEU A 117 -3.92 -9.31 -17.21
C LEU A 117 -5.08 -10.25 -17.55
N ILE A 118 -6.29 -9.97 -17.06
CA ILE A 118 -7.50 -10.74 -17.38
C ILE A 118 -7.80 -10.68 -18.89
N ALA A 119 -7.69 -9.51 -19.51
CA ALA A 119 -7.90 -9.36 -20.95
C ALA A 119 -6.86 -10.14 -21.79
N LYS A 120 -5.63 -10.25 -21.29
CA LYS A 120 -4.52 -10.92 -21.99
C LYS A 120 -4.46 -12.44 -21.74
N LEU A 121 -4.66 -12.88 -20.50
CA LEU A 121 -4.47 -14.25 -20.05
C LEU A 121 -5.79 -15.00 -19.83
N GLY A 122 -6.92 -14.32 -19.92
CA GLY A 122 -8.24 -14.84 -19.53
C GLY A 122 -8.54 -14.60 -18.06
N SER A 123 -9.80 -14.83 -17.67
CA SER A 123 -10.21 -14.74 -16.26
C SER A 123 -9.55 -15.85 -15.44
N PRO A 124 -9.04 -15.55 -14.24
CA PRO A 124 -8.60 -16.59 -13.33
C PRO A 124 -9.78 -17.53 -13.02
N SER A 125 -9.53 -18.83 -12.99
CA SER A 125 -10.55 -19.85 -12.68
C SER A 125 -10.84 -19.98 -11.18
N TRP A 126 -9.93 -19.49 -10.34
CA TRP A 126 -10.03 -19.53 -8.88
C TRP A 126 -9.35 -18.29 -8.28
N PHE A 127 -9.85 -17.87 -7.12
CA PHE A 127 -9.25 -16.81 -6.30
C PHE A 127 -9.06 -17.35 -4.88
N ILE A 128 -7.94 -17.01 -4.24
CA ILE A 128 -7.68 -17.38 -2.84
C ILE A 128 -7.55 -16.10 -2.02
N THR A 129 -8.33 -16.04 -0.94
CA THR A 129 -8.16 -15.06 0.12
C THR A 129 -7.64 -15.79 1.34
N MET A 130 -6.52 -15.33 1.89
CA MET A 130 -5.96 -15.85 3.13
C MET A 130 -5.86 -14.74 4.18
N SER A 131 -6.21 -15.07 5.42
CA SER A 131 -6.07 -14.19 6.57
C SER A 131 -5.42 -14.98 7.70
N PRO A 132 -4.07 -14.96 7.80
CA PRO A 132 -3.36 -15.69 8.84
C PRO A 132 -3.83 -15.27 10.23
N ALA A 133 -4.22 -16.23 11.06
CA ALA A 133 -4.69 -15.99 12.42
C ALA A 133 -3.51 -15.87 13.40
N ASP A 134 -2.90 -14.68 13.43
CA ASP A 134 -1.78 -14.29 14.28
C ASP A 134 -1.99 -14.62 15.77
N VAL A 135 -3.12 -14.25 16.35
CA VAL A 135 -3.45 -14.49 17.78
C VAL A 135 -3.48 -15.97 18.16
N LYS A 136 -3.74 -16.85 17.20
CA LYS A 136 -3.88 -18.29 17.44
C LYS A 136 -2.65 -19.08 17.05
N HIS A 137 -1.69 -18.47 16.35
CA HIS A 137 -0.57 -19.20 15.77
C HIS A 137 0.67 -19.13 16.66
N PRO A 138 1.26 -20.26 17.08
CA PRO A 138 2.40 -20.27 18.01
C PRO A 138 3.63 -19.54 17.45
N LEU A 139 3.82 -19.57 16.12
CA LEU A 139 4.89 -18.82 15.46
C LEU A 139 4.79 -17.29 15.68
N CYS A 140 3.57 -16.72 15.66
CA CYS A 140 3.41 -15.28 15.89
C CYS A 140 3.72 -14.92 17.35
N LEU A 141 3.29 -15.78 18.28
CA LEU A 141 3.58 -15.63 19.71
C LEU A 141 5.08 -15.73 19.98
N HIS A 142 5.75 -16.69 19.35
CA HIS A 142 7.21 -16.82 19.42
C HIS A 142 7.94 -15.58 18.87
N PHE A 143 7.42 -14.94 17.81
CA PHE A 143 8.00 -13.68 17.33
C PHE A 143 7.72 -12.49 18.25
N SER A 144 6.62 -12.52 19.02
CA SER A 144 6.24 -11.46 19.95
C SER A 144 6.93 -11.57 21.30
N ASP A 145 7.23 -12.79 21.74
CA ASP A 145 7.91 -13.08 23.00
C ASP A 145 9.42 -12.81 22.86
N THR A 146 9.99 -12.11 23.83
CA THR A 146 11.31 -11.51 23.67
C THR A 146 12.48 -12.47 23.84
N ASN A 147 12.34 -13.71 24.37
CA ASN A 147 13.50 -14.62 24.44
C ASN A 147 13.34 -16.08 24.95
N GLU A 148 12.31 -16.86 24.62
CA GLU A 148 12.32 -18.30 25.01
C GLU A 148 11.99 -19.26 23.86
N GLU A 149 12.52 -20.48 23.99
CA GLU A 149 12.49 -21.56 23.01
C GLU A 149 11.11 -21.73 22.37
N TYR A 150 11.07 -22.14 21.10
CA TYR A 150 9.80 -22.40 20.42
C TYR A 150 9.08 -23.57 21.11
N HIS A 151 8.05 -23.25 21.88
CA HIS A 151 7.14 -24.21 22.44
C HIS A 151 5.83 -24.17 21.64
N PRO A 152 5.39 -25.27 21.00
CA PRO A 152 4.11 -25.31 20.31
C PRO A 152 2.92 -25.24 21.29
N ASP A 153 3.14 -25.65 22.54
CA ASP A 153 2.14 -25.70 23.61
C ASP A 153 2.07 -24.37 24.39
N ILE A 154 1.72 -23.28 23.70
CA ILE A 154 1.54 -21.98 24.35
C ILE A 154 0.13 -21.90 24.94
N ILE A 155 0.01 -22.27 26.22
CA ILE A 155 -1.23 -22.12 27.01
C ILE A 155 -1.27 -20.70 27.60
N LEU A 156 -1.35 -19.68 26.72
CA LEU A 156 -1.60 -18.30 27.15
C LEU A 156 -3.10 -17.97 26.99
N PRO A 157 -3.72 -17.29 27.96
CA PRO A 157 -5.05 -16.69 27.79
C PRO A 157 -5.12 -15.81 26.54
N GLU A 158 -6.29 -15.77 25.87
CA GLU A 158 -6.47 -15.02 24.63
C GLU A 158 -6.14 -13.54 24.76
N ASP A 159 -6.51 -12.92 25.87
CA ASP A 159 -6.26 -11.49 26.11
C ASP A 159 -4.77 -11.17 26.21
N ILE A 160 -3.99 -12.06 26.86
CA ILE A 160 -2.53 -11.92 26.96
C ILE A 160 -1.89 -12.07 25.58
N ARG A 161 -2.35 -13.02 24.76
CA ARG A 161 -1.85 -13.21 23.39
C ARG A 161 -2.10 -11.98 22.52
N LYS A 162 -3.31 -11.42 22.56
CA LYS A 162 -3.65 -10.18 21.84
C LYS A 162 -2.76 -9.02 22.28
N GLN A 163 -2.54 -8.88 23.59
CA GLN A 163 -1.70 -7.83 24.14
C GLN A 163 -0.25 -7.95 23.68
N LEU A 164 0.34 -9.14 23.74
CA LEU A 164 1.73 -9.38 23.30
C LEU A 164 1.92 -9.06 21.82
N ILE A 165 0.99 -9.47 20.97
CA ILE A 165 1.04 -9.19 19.53
C ILE A 165 0.83 -7.69 19.26
N ALA A 166 -0.12 -7.05 19.94
CA ALA A 166 -0.38 -5.62 19.79
C ALA A 166 0.81 -4.75 20.22
N GLN A 167 1.56 -5.18 21.24
CA GLN A 167 2.77 -4.51 21.71
C GLN A 167 3.98 -4.71 20.78
N ASN A 168 3.90 -5.65 19.83
CA ASN A 168 4.98 -5.97 18.91
C ASN A 168 4.45 -6.10 17.48
N PRO A 169 4.13 -4.98 16.81
CA PRO A 169 3.61 -4.99 15.43
C PRO A 169 4.60 -5.61 14.43
N ILE A 170 5.90 -5.59 14.74
CA ILE A 170 6.93 -6.25 13.92
C ILE A 170 6.78 -7.76 13.96
N ALA A 171 6.44 -8.35 15.10
CA ALA A 171 6.18 -9.78 15.20
C ALA A 171 5.03 -10.22 14.30
N ALA A 172 3.93 -9.46 14.31
CA ALA A 172 2.78 -9.69 13.43
C ALA A 172 3.15 -9.60 11.95
N ALA A 173 3.95 -8.59 11.57
CA ALA A 173 4.42 -8.42 10.19
C ALA A 173 5.34 -9.57 9.74
N ARG A 174 6.27 -10.01 10.60
CA ARG A 174 7.15 -11.16 10.32
C ARG A 174 6.35 -12.45 10.18
N PHE A 175 5.38 -12.67 11.06
CA PHE A 175 4.49 -13.81 10.97
C PHE A 175 3.72 -13.83 9.65
N PHE A 176 3.07 -12.71 9.31
CA PHE A 176 2.31 -12.59 8.06
C PHE A 176 3.19 -12.90 6.84
N HIS A 177 4.39 -12.32 6.79
CA HIS A 177 5.34 -12.56 5.71
C HIS A 177 5.72 -14.05 5.58
N VAL A 178 6.08 -14.71 6.69
CA VAL A 178 6.44 -16.13 6.69
C VAL A 178 5.27 -17.00 6.22
N ILE A 179 4.05 -16.73 6.67
CA ILE A 179 2.87 -17.50 6.24
C ILE A 179 2.57 -17.28 4.76
N CYS A 180 2.69 -16.06 4.24
CA CYS A 180 2.52 -15.79 2.81
C CYS A 180 3.58 -16.50 1.95
N GLU A 181 4.85 -16.45 2.34
CA GLU A 181 5.92 -17.15 1.61
C GLU A 181 5.73 -18.67 1.67
N ALA A 182 5.40 -19.21 2.84
CA ALA A 182 5.12 -20.63 3.01
C ALA A 182 3.91 -21.07 2.16
N PHE A 183 2.87 -20.23 2.08
CA PHE A 183 1.72 -20.50 1.23
C PHE A 183 2.11 -20.55 -0.25
N ILE A 184 2.82 -19.54 -0.75
CA ILE A 184 3.26 -19.47 -2.15
C ILE A 184 4.20 -20.64 -2.49
N LYS A 185 5.10 -20.99 -1.59
CA LYS A 185 6.08 -22.05 -1.81
C LYS A 185 5.46 -23.45 -1.69
N HIS A 186 4.75 -23.73 -0.61
CA HIS A 186 4.35 -25.10 -0.26
C HIS A 186 2.91 -25.42 -0.67
N VAL A 187 1.99 -24.45 -0.61
CA VAL A 187 0.61 -24.68 -1.06
C VAL A 187 0.54 -24.50 -2.56
N LEU A 188 1.05 -23.38 -3.08
CA LEU A 188 1.06 -23.16 -4.53
C LEU A 188 2.21 -23.92 -5.22
N GLY A 189 3.29 -24.32 -4.54
CA GLY A 189 4.38 -25.07 -5.19
C GLY A 189 5.32 -24.20 -6.05
N VAL A 190 5.22 -22.86 -5.97
CA VAL A 190 6.02 -21.96 -6.82
C VAL A 190 7.51 -22.14 -6.56
N GLY A 191 8.26 -22.51 -7.60
CA GLY A 191 9.71 -22.70 -7.52
C GLY A 191 10.14 -23.95 -6.73
N THR A 192 9.23 -24.92 -6.56
CA THR A 192 9.51 -26.20 -5.89
C THR A 192 9.42 -27.37 -6.86
N SER A 193 9.93 -28.53 -6.45
CA SER A 193 9.88 -29.79 -7.23
C SER A 193 8.65 -30.65 -6.94
N HIS A 194 7.81 -30.26 -5.99
CA HIS A 194 6.57 -30.97 -5.67
C HIS A 194 5.39 -30.27 -6.34
N ASP A 195 4.34 -31.04 -6.63
CA ASP A 195 3.10 -30.47 -7.16
C ASP A 195 2.48 -29.54 -6.11
N GLY A 196 1.92 -28.44 -6.59
CA GLY A 196 1.19 -27.48 -5.78
C GLY A 196 -0.31 -27.56 -6.04
N LEU A 197 -1.04 -26.60 -5.51
CA LEU A 197 -2.45 -26.32 -5.83
C LEU A 197 -2.54 -25.61 -7.20
N TYR A 198 -1.84 -26.13 -8.21
CA TYR A 198 -2.01 -25.87 -9.64
C TYR A 198 -1.25 -26.88 -10.49
#